data_AF-A0A800FIK2-F1
#
_entry.id   AF-A0A800FIK2-F1
#
_cell.length_a   1.000
_cell.length_b   1.000
_cell.length_c   1.000
_cell.angle_alpha   90.00
_cell.angle_beta   90.00
_cell.angle_gamma   90.00
#
_symmetry.space_group_name_H-M   'P 1'
#
loop_
_entity.id
_entity.type
_entity.pdbx_description
1 polymer ?
#
loop_
_entity_poly.entity_id
_entity_poly.type
_entity_poly.pdbx_seq_one_letter_code
_entity_poly.pdbx_strand_id
1 'polypeptide(L)' 'MADFQRKLTSALEASQEDLVNFIRTLVQCPSLANDEGPVQDIIQDKLKSLGLDTEKIIVKFEKL' A
#
# COMPACT_ATOMS: atom_id res chain seq x y z
N MET A 1 -18.40 5.60 20.47
CA MET A 1 -17.36 4.59 20.14
C MET A 1 -17.92 3.44 19.32
N ALA A 2 -19.00 2.76 19.76
CA ALA A 2 -19.64 1.69 19.00
C ALA A 2 -20.07 2.10 17.58
N ASP A 3 -20.59 3.31 17.39
CA ASP A 3 -21.02 3.80 16.07
C ASP A 3 -19.85 4.01 15.10
N PHE A 4 -18.69 4.45 15.59
CA PHE A 4 -17.48 4.60 14.76
C PHE A 4 -16.93 3.25 14.35
N GLN A 5 -16.91 2.29 15.28
CA GLN A 5 -16.48 0.93 14.98
C GLN A 5 -17.38 0.30 13.91
N ARG A 6 -18.71 0.45 14.02
CA ARG A 6 -19.65 -0.03 13.00
C ARG A 6 -19.41 0.61 11.64
N LYS A 7 -19.21 1.94 11.59
CA LYS A 7 -18.92 2.65 10.34
C LYS A 7 -17.62 2.17 9.69
N LEU A 8 -16.57 1.94 10.49
CA LEU A 8 -15.30 1.41 9.99
C LEU A 8 -15.45 -0.02 9.47
N THR A 9 -16.17 -0.89 10.19
CA THR A 9 -16.43 -2.26 9.74
C THR A 9 -17.19 -2.27 8.41
N SER A 10 -18.26 -1.48 8.28
CA SER A 10 -19.01 -1.42 7.02
C SER A 10 -18.18 -0.85 5.86
N ALA A 11 -17.31 0.13 6.11
CA ALA A 11 -16.41 0.66 5.08
C ALA A 11 -15.35 -0.38 4.65
N LEU A 12 -14.84 -1.18 5.61
CA LEU A 12 -13.89 -2.25 5.34
C LEU A 12 -14.53 -3.37 4.50
N GLU A 13 -15.74 -3.82 4.90
CA GLU A 13 -16.52 -4.82 4.15
C GLU A 13 -16.81 -4.35 2.73
N ALA A 14 -17.21 -3.09 2.56
CA ALA A 14 -17.45 -2.50 1.24
C ALA A 14 -16.18 -2.43 0.36
N SER A 15 -14.99 -2.42 0.97
CA SER A 15 -13.70 -2.33 0.27
C SER A 15 -13.00 -3.69 0.12
N GLN A 16 -13.64 -4.78 0.55
CA GLN A 16 -12.97 -6.08 0.67
C GLN A 16 -12.39 -6.58 -0.66
N GLU A 17 -13.13 -6.47 -1.76
CA GLU A 17 -12.67 -6.91 -3.07
C GLU A 17 -11.44 -6.13 -3.54
N ASP A 18 -11.48 -4.80 -3.41
CA ASP A 18 -10.37 -3.91 -3.75
C ASP A 18 -9.12 -4.22 -2.92
N LEU A 19 -9.28 -4.51 -1.63
CA LEU A 19 -8.18 -4.89 -0.75
C LEU A 19 -7.57 -6.23 -1.15
N VAL A 20 -8.41 -7.23 -1.43
CA VAL A 20 -7.95 -8.55 -1.88
C VAL A 20 -7.20 -8.44 -3.21
N ASN A 21 -7.72 -7.65 -4.15
CA ASN A 21 -7.07 -7.42 -5.44
C ASN A 21 -5.74 -6.69 -5.27
N PHE A 22 -5.68 -5.66 -4.42
CA PHE A 22 -4.44 -4.96 -4.13
C PHE A 22 -3.39 -5.88 -3.49
N ILE A 23 -3.76 -6.70 -2.50
CA ILE A 23 -2.84 -7.68 -1.88
C ILE A 23 -2.35 -8.70 -2.92
N ARG A 24 -3.23 -9.20 -3.80
CA ARG A 24 -2.84 -10.11 -4.89
C ARG A 24 -1.80 -9.49 -5.81
N THR A 25 -1.96 -8.21 -6.17
CA THR A 25 -0.97 -7.48 -6.97
C THR A 25 0.36 -7.36 -6.23
N LEU A 26 0.34 -7.05 -4.93
CA LEU A 26 1.56 -6.92 -4.13
C LEU A 26 2.34 -8.24 -4.03
N VAL A 27 1.69 -9.37 -3.74
CA VAL A 27 2.38 -10.66 -3.57
C VAL A 27 2.98 -11.21 -4.87
N GLN A 28 2.56 -10.69 -6.03
CA GLN A 28 3.13 -11.05 -7.34
C GLN A 28 4.33 -10.18 -7.71
N CYS A 29 4.61 -9.13 -6.95
CA CYS A 29 5.67 -8.19 -7.23
C CYS A 29 6.94 -8.54 -6.45
N PRO A 30 8.14 -8.48 -7.07
CA PRO A 30 9.40 -8.55 -6.33
C PRO A 30 9.46 -7.49 -5.22
N SER A 31 9.93 -7.91 -4.05
CA SER A 31 10.05 -7.06 -2.85
C SER A 31 11.27 -7.47 -2.00
N LEU A 32 12.31 -7.98 -2.63
CA LEU A 32 13.56 -8.38 -1.95
C LEU A 32 14.37 -7.14 -1.56
N ALA A 33 15.26 -7.31 -0.59
CA ALA A 33 16.18 -6.26 -0.16
C ALA A 33 17.00 -5.70 -1.35
N ASN A 34 16.90 -4.39 -1.60
CA ASN A 34 17.49 -3.66 -2.73
C ASN A 34 16.80 -3.85 -4.10
N ASP A 35 15.64 -4.53 -4.13
CA ASP A 35 14.80 -4.71 -5.31
C ASP A 35 13.33 -4.39 -5.01
N GLU A 36 13.07 -3.53 -4.02
CA GLU A 36 11.73 -3.12 -3.63
C GLU A 36 11.14 -2.04 -4.55
N GLY A 37 11.91 -1.51 -5.50
CA GLY A 37 11.49 -0.43 -6.39
C GLY A 37 10.12 -0.67 -7.02
N PRO A 38 9.89 -1.83 -7.67
CA PRO A 38 8.60 -2.15 -8.28
C PRO A 38 7.42 -2.18 -7.29
N VAL A 39 7.59 -2.80 -6.10
CA VAL A 39 6.50 -2.87 -5.12
C VAL A 39 6.23 -1.50 -4.47
N GLN A 40 7.27 -0.69 -4.29
CA GLN A 40 7.13 0.68 -3.78
C GLN A 40 6.35 1.57 -4.75
N ASP A 41 6.57 1.42 -6.05
CA ASP A 41 5.82 2.19 -7.07
C ASP A 41 4.32 1.82 -7.04
N ILE A 42 3.99 0.53 -6.91
CA ILE A 42 2.59 0.06 -6.75
C ILE A 42 1.94 0.65 -5.49
N ILE A 43 2.66 0.68 -4.36
CA ILE A 43 2.16 1.27 -3.11
C ILE A 43 1.97 2.78 -3.28
N GLN A 44 2.93 3.45 -3.92
CA GLN A 44 2.87 4.89 -4.15
C GLN A 44 1.64 5.27 -4.98
N ASP A 45 1.36 4.53 -6.06
CA ASP A 45 0.21 4.78 -6.92
C ASP A 45 -1.11 4.53 -6.19
N LYS A 46 -1.18 3.52 -5.31
CA LYS A 46 -2.36 3.29 -4.48
C LYS A 46 -2.61 4.46 -3.52
N LEU A 47 -1.57 4.97 -2.86
CA LEU A 47 -1.69 6.12 -1.96
C LEU A 47 -2.16 7.38 -2.71
N LYS A 48 -1.59 7.66 -3.90
CA LYS A 48 -2.03 8.75 -4.76
C LYS A 48 -3.50 8.60 -5.18
N SER A 49 -3.94 7.38 -5.51
CA SER A 49 -5.35 7.11 -5.87
C SER A 49 -6.34 7.39 -4.73
N LEU A 50 -5.86 7.36 -3.47
CA LEU A 50 -6.62 7.70 -2.28
C LEU A 50 -6.54 9.20 -1.94
N GLY A 51 -5.88 10.01 -2.78
CA GLY A 51 -5.69 11.44 -2.56
C GLY A 51 -4.62 11.77 -1.53
N LEU A 52 -3.70 10.84 -1.25
CA LEU A 52 -2.59 11.05 -0.32
C LEU A 52 -1.34 11.49 -1.08
N ASP A 53 -0.67 12.50 -0.53
CA ASP A 53 0.63 12.93 -1.03
C ASP A 53 1.69 11.87 -0.72
N THR A 54 2.63 11.69 -1.65
CA THR A 54 3.70 10.70 -1.52
C THR A 54 5.02 11.28 -2.01
N GLU A 55 6.11 10.92 -1.32
CA GLU A 55 7.47 11.27 -1.69
C GLU A 55 8.34 10.02 -1.68
N LYS A 56 9.21 9.89 -2.69
CA LYS A 56 10.18 8.79 -2.76
C LYS A 56 11.52 9.26 -2.18
N ILE A 57 11.88 8.72 -1.02
CA ILE A 57 13.13 9.06 -0.34
C ILE A 57 14.23 8.11 -0.82
N ILE A 58 15.23 8.64 -1.51
CA ILE A 58 16.37 7.85 -2.00
C ILE A 58 17.37 7.66 -0.87
N VAL A 59 17.47 6.44 -0.35
CA VAL A 59 18.50 6.07 0.63
C VAL A 59 19.70 5.48 -0.09
N LYS A 60 20.85 6.15 0.01
CA LYS A 60 22.13 5.60 -0.43
C LYS A 60 22.84 5.03 0.79
N PHE A 61 22.81 3.71 0.94
CA PHE A 61 23.64 3.06 1.93
C PHE A 61 25.11 3.22 1.53
N GLU A 62 25.94 3.71 2.45
CA GLU A 62 27.39 3.65 2.26
C GLU A 62 27.78 2.18 2.09
N LYS A 63 28.65 1.88 1.12
CA LYS A 63 29.18 0.52 0.96
C LYS A 63 29.95 0.17 2.23
N LEU A 64 29.50 -0.88 2.93
CA LEU A 64 30.25 -1.55 3.99
C LEU A 64 31.57 -2.11 3.46
#